data_AF-A0AVI4-F1
#
_entry.id   AF-A0AVI4-F1
#
_cell.length_a   1.000
_cell.length_b   1.000
_cell.length_c   1.000
_cell.angle_alpha   90.00
_cell.angle_beta   90.00
_cell.angle_gamma   90.00
#
_symmetry.space_group_name_H-M   'P 1'
#
loop_
_entity.id
_entity.type
_entity.pdbx_description
1 polymer ?
#
loop_
_entity_poly.entity_id
_entity_poly.type
_entity_poly.pdbx_seq_one_letter_code
_entity_poly.pdbx_strand_id
1 'polypeptide(L)'
;MDSPEVTFTLAYLVFAVCFVFTPNEFHAAGLTVQNLLSGWLGSEDAAFVPFHLRRTAATLLCHSLLPLGYYVGMCLAASEKRLHALSQAPEAWRLFLLLAVTLPSIACILIYYWSRDRWACHPLARTLALYALPQSGWQAVASSVNTEFRRIDKFATGAPGARVIVTDTWVMKVTTYRVHVAQQQDVHLTVTESRQHELSPDSNLPVQLLTIRVASTNPAVQAFDIWLNSTEYGELCEKLRAPIRRAAHVVIHQSLGDLFLETFASLVEVNPAYSVPSSQELEACIGCMQTRASVKLVKTCQEAATGECQQCYCRPMWCLTCMGKWFASRQDPLRPDTWLASRVPCPTCRARFCILDVCTVR
;
A
#
# COMPACT_ATOMS: atom_id res chain seq x y z
N MET A 1 -41.46 -9.42 12.94
CA MET A 1 -40.62 -10.62 12.73
C MET A 1 -40.05 -10.47 11.34
N ASP A 2 -38.77 -10.17 11.23
CA ASP A 2 -38.12 -10.05 9.92
C ASP A 2 -38.28 -11.39 9.19
N SER A 3 -38.73 -11.34 7.94
CA SER A 3 -38.93 -12.57 7.17
C SER A 3 -37.57 -13.28 7.02
N PRO A 4 -37.50 -14.61 7.19
CA PRO A 4 -36.24 -15.36 7.12
C PRO A 4 -35.48 -15.10 5.81
N GLU A 5 -36.22 -14.76 4.76
CA GLU A 5 -35.71 -14.29 3.47
C GLU A 5 -34.84 -13.04 3.59
N VAL A 6 -35.32 -11.99 4.26
CA VAL A 6 -34.60 -10.71 4.37
C VAL A 6 -33.31 -10.92 5.16
N THR A 7 -33.36 -11.69 6.25
CA THR A 7 -32.19 -12.03 7.05
C THR A 7 -31.17 -12.82 6.23
N PHE A 8 -31.62 -13.84 5.48
CA PHE A 8 -30.74 -14.61 4.60
C PHE A 8 -30.12 -13.74 3.51
N THR A 9 -30.91 -12.90 2.83
CA THR A 9 -30.42 -12.01 1.78
C THR A 9 -29.37 -11.05 2.30
N LEU A 10 -29.59 -10.42 3.45
CA LEU A 10 -28.62 -9.53 4.06
C LEU A 10 -27.32 -10.26 4.41
N ALA A 11 -27.42 -11.43 5.06
CA ALA A 11 -26.25 -12.23 5.42
C ALA A 11 -25.46 -12.70 4.19
N TYR A 12 -26.14 -13.15 3.14
CA TYR A 12 -25.50 -13.59 1.90
C TYR A 12 -24.85 -12.44 1.15
N LEU A 13 -25.46 -11.25 1.12
CA LEU A 13 -24.86 -10.06 0.51
C LEU A 13 -23.57 -9.65 1.22
N VAL A 14 -23.59 -9.61 2.55
CA VAL A 14 -22.37 -9.35 3.34
C VAL A 14 -21.31 -10.40 3.05
N PHE A 15 -21.66 -11.69 3.07
CA PHE A 15 -20.74 -12.77 2.72
C PHE A 15 -20.17 -12.62 1.30
N ALA A 16 -21.01 -12.36 0.29
CA ALA A 16 -20.59 -12.24 -1.10
C ALA A 16 -19.66 -11.03 -1.31
N VAL A 17 -19.97 -9.88 -0.69
CA VAL A 17 -19.12 -8.70 -0.72
C VAL A 17 -17.78 -9.00 -0.05
N CYS A 18 -17.77 -9.58 1.15
CA CYS A 18 -16.53 -9.96 1.84
C CYS A 18 -15.76 -11.07 1.12
N PHE A 19 -16.42 -11.97 0.40
CA PHE A 19 -15.74 -13.03 -0.35
C PHE A 19 -15.09 -12.48 -1.63
N VAL A 20 -15.73 -11.53 -2.31
CA VAL A 20 -15.18 -10.88 -3.52
C VAL A 20 -14.10 -9.85 -3.16
N PHE A 21 -14.35 -9.06 -2.12
CA PHE A 21 -13.44 -8.06 -1.56
C PHE A 21 -12.95 -8.54 -0.20
N THR A 22 -12.08 -9.56 -0.22
CA THR A 22 -11.58 -10.25 0.98
C THR A 22 -10.96 -9.29 1.98
N PRO A 23 -11.64 -8.94 3.10
CA PRO A 23 -11.00 -8.18 4.16
C PRO A 23 -10.04 -9.10 4.93
N ASN A 24 -9.25 -8.51 5.82
CA ASN A 24 -8.20 -9.23 6.57
C ASN A 24 -8.79 -10.40 7.39
N GLU A 25 -10.02 -10.27 7.89
CA GLU A 25 -10.71 -11.30 8.67
C GLU A 25 -11.03 -12.53 7.82
N PHE A 26 -11.49 -12.35 6.57
CA PHE A 26 -11.74 -13.47 5.65
C PHE A 26 -10.43 -14.12 5.22
N HIS A 27 -9.38 -13.31 5.04
CA HIS A 27 -8.05 -13.83 4.77
C HIS A 27 -7.54 -14.71 5.93
N ALA A 28 -7.65 -14.21 7.17
CA ALA A 28 -7.26 -14.92 8.38
C ALA A 28 -8.10 -16.19 8.63
N ALA A 29 -9.40 -16.15 8.32
CA ALA A 29 -10.29 -17.30 8.41
C ALA A 29 -10.08 -18.34 7.30
N GLY A 30 -9.23 -18.06 6.31
CA GLY A 30 -9.00 -18.96 5.19
C GLY A 30 -10.10 -18.93 4.13
N LEU A 31 -11.04 -17.98 4.18
CA LEU A 31 -12.18 -17.85 3.27
C LEU A 31 -11.80 -17.11 1.98
N THR A 32 -10.71 -17.55 1.35
CA THR A 32 -10.26 -17.02 0.06
C THR A 32 -10.29 -18.13 -1.00
N VAL A 33 -10.52 -17.77 -2.26
CA VAL A 33 -10.44 -18.74 -3.38
C VAL A 33 -9.09 -19.48 -3.39
N GLN A 34 -8.02 -18.79 -3.00
CA GLN A 34 -6.66 -19.33 -2.94
C GLN A 34 -6.54 -20.45 -1.91
N ASN A 35 -7.12 -20.26 -0.73
CA ASN A 35 -7.08 -21.26 0.35
C ASN A 35 -8.01 -22.43 0.06
N LEU A 36 -9.24 -22.15 -0.43
CA LEU A 36 -10.22 -23.17 -0.81
C LEU A 36 -9.73 -24.11 -1.92
N LEU A 37 -8.91 -23.60 -2.85
CA LEU A 37 -8.38 -24.36 -3.99
C LEU A 37 -6.86 -24.55 -3.93
N SER A 38 -6.26 -24.42 -2.75
CA SER A 38 -4.81 -24.48 -2.54
C SER A 38 -4.16 -25.71 -3.18
N GLY A 39 -4.76 -26.89 -3.01
CA GLY A 39 -4.27 -28.14 -3.58
C GLY A 39 -4.25 -28.17 -5.12
N TRP A 40 -5.18 -27.48 -5.79
CA TRP A 40 -5.23 -27.41 -7.26
C TRP A 40 -4.36 -26.30 -7.84
N LEU A 41 -4.29 -25.17 -7.13
CA LEU A 41 -3.48 -24.01 -7.54
C LEU A 41 -1.97 -24.35 -7.49
N GLY A 42 -1.56 -25.12 -6.49
CA GLY A 42 -0.16 -25.43 -6.23
C GLY A 42 0.53 -24.32 -5.44
N SER A 43 1.87 -24.30 -5.48
CA SER A 43 2.68 -23.30 -4.77
C SER A 43 3.04 -22.14 -5.70
N GLU A 44 2.74 -20.93 -5.23
CA GLU A 44 3.12 -19.68 -5.86
C GLU A 44 4.65 -19.50 -5.90
N ASP A 45 5.34 -19.85 -4.81
CA ASP A 45 6.81 -19.82 -4.71
C ASP A 45 7.48 -20.78 -5.68
N ALA A 46 6.86 -21.94 -5.93
CA ALA A 46 7.36 -22.87 -6.92
C ALA A 46 7.13 -22.36 -8.35
N ALA A 47 5.93 -21.89 -8.69
CA ALA A 47 5.58 -21.59 -10.08
C ALA A 47 4.60 -20.41 -10.18
N PHE A 48 5.12 -19.19 -10.03
CA PHE A 48 4.36 -17.94 -10.06
C PHE A 48 3.38 -17.82 -11.25
N VAL A 49 3.87 -17.99 -12.48
CA VAL A 49 3.03 -17.81 -13.67
C VAL A 49 1.93 -18.89 -13.77
N PRO A 50 2.24 -20.20 -13.74
CA PRO A 50 1.21 -21.24 -13.73
C PRO A 50 0.20 -21.10 -12.58
N PHE A 51 0.68 -20.75 -11.38
CA PHE A 51 -0.17 -20.51 -10.22
C PHE A 51 -1.18 -19.41 -10.51
N HIS A 52 -0.74 -18.25 -11.02
CA HIS A 52 -1.64 -17.15 -11.29
C HIS A 52 -2.57 -17.37 -12.49
N LEU A 53 -2.17 -18.14 -13.50
CA LEU A 53 -3.06 -18.56 -14.60
C LEU A 53 -4.25 -19.39 -14.06
N ARG A 54 -3.97 -20.35 -13.17
CA ARG A 54 -4.99 -21.17 -12.52
C ARG A 54 -5.82 -20.34 -11.55
N ARG A 55 -5.18 -19.46 -10.77
CA ARG A 55 -5.83 -18.61 -9.77
C ARG A 55 -6.86 -17.68 -10.40
N THR A 56 -6.53 -16.97 -11.48
CA THR A 56 -7.48 -16.07 -12.16
C THR A 56 -8.67 -16.84 -12.75
N ALA A 57 -8.45 -18.03 -13.30
CA ALA A 57 -9.52 -18.91 -13.77
C ALA A 57 -10.41 -19.40 -12.62
N ALA A 58 -9.83 -19.89 -11.52
CA ALA A 58 -10.56 -20.30 -10.33
C ALA A 58 -11.37 -19.16 -9.71
N THR A 59 -10.77 -17.98 -9.53
CA THR A 59 -11.46 -16.81 -8.98
C THR A 59 -12.63 -16.39 -9.86
N LEU A 60 -12.44 -16.37 -11.19
CA LEU A 60 -13.53 -16.08 -12.11
C LEU A 60 -14.69 -17.08 -11.95
N LEU A 61 -14.39 -18.38 -11.91
CA LEU A 61 -15.40 -19.43 -11.74
C LEU A 61 -16.11 -19.32 -10.39
N CYS A 62 -15.36 -19.25 -9.29
CA CYS A 62 -15.93 -19.14 -7.94
C CYS A 62 -16.80 -17.89 -7.78
N HIS A 63 -16.35 -16.73 -8.25
CA HIS A 63 -17.13 -15.50 -8.14
C HIS A 63 -18.37 -15.54 -9.06
N SER A 64 -18.27 -16.18 -10.23
CA SER A 64 -19.43 -16.37 -11.13
C SER A 64 -20.50 -17.30 -10.56
N LEU A 65 -20.15 -18.17 -9.61
CA LEU A 65 -21.08 -19.08 -8.93
C LEU A 65 -21.84 -18.42 -7.77
N LEU A 66 -21.45 -17.21 -7.34
CA LEU A 66 -22.11 -16.53 -6.21
C LEU A 66 -23.62 -16.27 -6.44
N PRO A 67 -24.10 -15.84 -7.62
CA PRO A 67 -25.53 -15.71 -7.85
C PRO A 67 -26.27 -17.05 -7.80
N LEU A 68 -25.62 -18.12 -8.25
CA LEU A 68 -26.20 -19.47 -8.19
C LEU A 68 -26.27 -19.97 -6.73
N GLY A 69 -25.23 -19.71 -5.94
CA GLY A 69 -25.23 -19.97 -4.50
C GLY A 69 -26.35 -19.23 -3.76
N TYR A 70 -26.61 -17.98 -4.15
CA TYR A 70 -27.74 -17.21 -3.61
C TYR A 70 -29.08 -17.86 -3.95
N TYR A 71 -29.29 -18.26 -5.21
CA TYR A 71 -30.51 -18.94 -5.62
C TYR A 71 -30.74 -20.22 -4.83
N VAL A 72 -29.71 -21.07 -4.70
CA VAL A 72 -29.79 -22.32 -3.94
C VAL A 72 -30.10 -22.05 -2.47
N GLY A 73 -29.45 -21.07 -1.85
CA GLY A 73 -29.73 -20.70 -0.46
C GLY A 73 -31.13 -20.13 -0.25
N MET A 74 -31.64 -19.33 -1.19
CA MET A 74 -33.02 -18.83 -1.17
C MET A 74 -34.06 -19.94 -1.32
N CYS A 75 -33.79 -20.97 -2.12
CA CYS A 75 -34.65 -22.15 -2.19
C CYS A 75 -34.77 -22.85 -0.83
N LEU A 76 -33.68 -22.86 -0.03
CA LEU A 76 -33.68 -23.45 1.32
C LEU A 76 -34.34 -22.52 2.37
N ALA A 77 -34.06 -21.22 2.32
CA ALA A 77 -34.57 -20.24 3.29
C ALA A 77 -36.06 -19.91 3.09
N ALA A 78 -36.54 -19.98 1.84
CA ALA A 78 -37.90 -19.61 1.42
C ALA A 78 -38.65 -20.79 0.81
N SER A 79 -38.63 -21.95 1.47
CA SER A 79 -39.25 -23.18 0.96
C SER A 79 -40.73 -23.00 0.59
N GLU A 80 -41.44 -22.10 1.29
CA GLU A 80 -42.84 -21.76 1.02
C GLU A 80 -43.08 -21.22 -0.41
N LYS A 81 -42.09 -20.56 -1.02
CA LYS A 81 -42.21 -20.00 -2.38
C LYS A 81 -42.11 -21.05 -3.50
N ARG A 82 -41.90 -22.33 -3.16
CA ARG A 82 -41.78 -23.45 -4.11
C ARG A 82 -40.82 -23.17 -5.27
N LEU A 83 -39.73 -22.45 -5.01
CA LEU A 83 -38.73 -22.06 -6.02
C LEU A 83 -38.08 -23.27 -6.71
N HIS A 84 -38.09 -24.44 -6.06
CA HIS A 84 -37.64 -25.71 -6.62
C HIS A 84 -38.46 -26.16 -7.85
N ALA A 85 -39.75 -25.82 -7.90
CA ALA A 85 -40.61 -26.13 -9.03
C ALA A 85 -40.46 -25.01 -10.08
N LEU A 86 -39.50 -25.14 -10.98
CA LEU A 86 -39.17 -24.11 -11.98
C LEU A 86 -40.40 -23.66 -12.80
N SER A 87 -41.35 -24.56 -13.05
CA SER A 87 -42.62 -24.28 -13.74
C SER A 87 -43.63 -23.47 -12.93
N GLN A 88 -43.46 -23.37 -11.60
CA GLN A 88 -44.30 -22.61 -10.68
C GLN A 88 -43.59 -21.37 -10.12
N ALA A 89 -42.27 -21.28 -10.26
CA ALA A 89 -41.49 -20.13 -9.78
C ALA A 89 -41.96 -18.83 -10.48
N PRO A 90 -42.03 -17.69 -9.77
CA PRO A 90 -42.33 -16.39 -10.37
C PRO A 90 -41.34 -16.06 -11.50
N GLU A 91 -41.81 -15.31 -12.52
CA GLU A 91 -40.99 -14.97 -13.70
C GLU A 91 -39.64 -14.33 -13.33
N ALA A 92 -39.64 -13.45 -12.32
CA ALA A 92 -38.42 -12.82 -11.81
C ALA A 92 -37.37 -13.83 -11.32
N TRP A 93 -37.79 -14.90 -10.63
CA TRP A 93 -36.89 -15.94 -10.14
C TRP A 93 -36.38 -16.85 -11.26
N ARG A 94 -37.19 -17.09 -12.30
CA ARG A 94 -36.73 -17.82 -13.50
C ARG A 94 -35.67 -17.01 -14.25
N LEU A 95 -35.90 -15.71 -14.42
CA LEU A 95 -34.92 -14.81 -15.03
C LEU A 95 -33.63 -14.75 -14.19
N PHE A 96 -33.76 -14.66 -12.86
CA PHE A 96 -32.61 -14.70 -11.97
C PHE A 96 -31.81 -16.00 -12.10
N LEU A 97 -32.48 -17.16 -12.09
CA LEU A 97 -31.81 -18.45 -12.27
C LEU A 97 -31.11 -18.54 -13.64
N LEU A 98 -31.77 -18.07 -14.70
CA LEU A 98 -31.16 -18.01 -16.03
C LEU A 98 -29.86 -17.21 -15.99
N LEU A 99 -29.86 -16.02 -15.39
CA LEU A 99 -28.66 -15.19 -15.23
C LEU A 99 -27.61 -15.86 -14.34
N ALA A 100 -28.03 -16.51 -13.25
CA ALA A 100 -27.15 -17.21 -12.33
C ALA A 100 -26.46 -18.44 -12.94
N VAL A 101 -27.06 -19.06 -13.97
CA VAL A 101 -26.47 -20.18 -14.73
C VAL A 101 -25.65 -19.69 -15.93
N THR A 102 -26.05 -18.60 -16.59
CA THR A 102 -25.29 -18.07 -17.74
C THR A 102 -23.92 -17.55 -17.33
N LEU A 103 -23.79 -16.89 -16.19
CA LEU A 103 -22.51 -16.38 -15.69
C LEU A 103 -21.43 -17.47 -15.55
N PRO A 104 -21.63 -18.56 -14.79
CA PRO A 104 -20.64 -19.64 -14.70
C PRO A 104 -20.48 -20.40 -16.02
N SER A 105 -21.51 -20.49 -16.86
CA SER A 105 -21.38 -21.09 -18.21
C SER A 105 -20.41 -20.28 -19.08
N ILE A 106 -20.53 -18.96 -19.09
CA ILE A 106 -19.62 -18.06 -19.80
C ILE A 106 -18.20 -18.17 -19.21
N ALA A 107 -18.07 -18.20 -17.89
CA ALA A 107 -16.77 -18.40 -17.24
C ALA A 107 -16.12 -19.72 -17.65
N CYS A 108 -16.87 -20.83 -17.65
CA CYS A 108 -16.40 -22.14 -18.09
C CYS A 108 -15.96 -22.14 -19.56
N ILE A 109 -16.75 -21.52 -20.45
CA ILE A 109 -16.39 -21.37 -21.88
C ILE A 109 -15.08 -20.58 -22.02
N LEU A 110 -14.94 -19.49 -21.27
CA LEU A 110 -13.74 -18.64 -21.31
C LEU A 110 -12.50 -19.37 -20.76
N ILE A 111 -12.64 -20.08 -19.65
CA ILE A 111 -11.57 -20.89 -19.05
C ILE A 111 -11.17 -22.03 -19.99
N TYR A 112 -12.15 -22.69 -20.61
CA TYR A 112 -11.87 -23.70 -21.62
C TYR A 112 -11.10 -23.12 -22.80
N TYR A 113 -11.53 -21.96 -23.32
CA TYR A 113 -10.84 -21.24 -24.38
C TYR A 113 -9.39 -20.90 -23.99
N TRP A 114 -9.14 -20.43 -22.76
CA TRP A 114 -7.79 -20.20 -22.27
C TRP A 114 -6.99 -21.51 -22.21
N SER A 115 -7.56 -22.59 -21.69
CA SER A 115 -6.85 -23.86 -21.49
C SER A 115 -6.45 -24.57 -22.81
N ARG A 116 -7.20 -24.36 -23.90
CA ARG A 116 -7.07 -25.13 -25.16
C ARG A 116 -5.68 -25.05 -25.80
N ASP A 117 -5.04 -23.89 -25.76
CA ASP A 117 -3.70 -23.67 -26.33
C ASP A 117 -2.65 -23.42 -25.23
N ARG A 118 -2.61 -24.33 -24.25
CA ARG A 118 -1.69 -24.26 -23.11
C ARG A 118 -1.71 -22.89 -22.42
N TRP A 119 -2.85 -22.20 -22.33
CA TRP A 119 -3.01 -20.87 -21.74
C TRP A 119 -2.50 -19.69 -22.57
N ALA A 120 -2.07 -19.87 -23.82
CA ALA A 120 -1.57 -18.78 -24.67
C ALA A 120 -2.57 -17.63 -24.87
N CYS A 121 -3.87 -17.93 -24.85
CA CYS A 121 -4.93 -16.92 -24.98
C CYS A 121 -5.28 -16.20 -23.66
N HIS A 122 -4.71 -16.62 -22.54
CA HIS A 122 -4.93 -15.98 -21.24
C HIS A 122 -4.29 -14.58 -21.23
N PRO A 123 -4.92 -13.53 -20.63
CA PRO A 123 -4.37 -12.17 -20.61
C PRO A 123 -2.91 -12.08 -20.14
N LEU A 124 -2.55 -12.77 -19.06
CA LEU A 124 -1.17 -12.83 -18.57
C LEU A 124 -0.20 -13.43 -19.62
N ALA A 125 -0.57 -14.54 -20.26
CA ALA A 125 0.27 -15.17 -21.28
C ALA A 125 0.45 -14.26 -22.50
N ARG A 126 -0.62 -13.57 -22.92
CA ARG A 126 -0.56 -12.57 -23.99
C ARG A 126 0.38 -11.40 -23.64
N THR A 127 0.33 -10.89 -22.42
CA THR A 127 1.27 -9.85 -21.97
C THR A 127 2.70 -10.36 -21.95
N LEU A 128 2.95 -11.59 -21.46
CA LEU A 128 4.29 -12.19 -21.49
C LEU A 128 4.79 -12.43 -22.92
N ALA A 129 3.89 -12.74 -23.87
CA ALA A 129 4.25 -12.93 -25.27
C ALA A 129 4.83 -11.66 -25.92
N LEU A 130 4.45 -10.47 -25.43
CA LEU A 130 5.01 -9.19 -25.91
C LEU A 130 6.50 -9.03 -25.61
N TYR A 131 7.01 -9.78 -24.63
CA TYR A 131 8.42 -9.75 -24.21
C TYR A 131 9.21 -10.97 -24.70
N ALA A 132 8.56 -11.87 -25.45
CA ALA A 132 9.22 -13.06 -25.96
C ALA A 132 10.07 -12.70 -27.19
N LEU A 133 11.27 -13.28 -27.29
CA LEU A 133 12.07 -13.20 -28.51
C LEU A 133 11.33 -13.90 -29.66
N PRO A 134 11.54 -13.52 -30.93
CA PRO A 134 10.81 -14.07 -32.09
C PRO A 134 10.82 -15.60 -32.22
N GLN A 135 11.85 -16.26 -31.69
CA GLN A 135 12.00 -17.73 -31.73
C GLN A 135 11.55 -18.43 -30.43
N SER A 136 11.17 -17.66 -29.41
CA SER A 136 10.76 -18.16 -28.10
C SER A 136 9.28 -17.90 -27.86
N GLY A 137 8.57 -18.86 -27.27
CA GLY A 137 7.20 -18.65 -26.82
C GLY A 137 7.17 -17.83 -25.52
N TRP A 138 5.98 -17.34 -25.16
CA TRP A 138 5.74 -16.69 -23.86
C TRP A 138 6.11 -17.60 -22.67
N GLN A 139 6.15 -18.92 -22.86
CA GLN A 139 6.59 -19.88 -21.85
C GLN A 139 8.06 -19.69 -21.44
N ALA A 140 8.93 -19.23 -22.34
CA ALA A 140 10.32 -18.92 -22.02
C ALA A 140 10.43 -17.67 -21.15
N VAL A 141 9.58 -16.67 -21.40
CA VAL A 141 9.45 -15.49 -20.54
C VAL A 141 8.88 -15.90 -19.18
N ALA A 142 7.86 -16.77 -19.17
CA ALA A 142 7.28 -17.29 -17.94
C ALA A 142 8.29 -18.08 -17.09
N SER A 143 9.18 -18.87 -17.69
CA SER A 143 10.22 -19.58 -16.96
C SER A 143 11.29 -18.64 -16.38
N SER A 144 11.64 -17.58 -17.10
CA SER A 144 12.50 -16.50 -16.58
C SER A 144 11.85 -15.79 -15.39
N VAL A 145 10.58 -15.38 -15.51
CA VAL A 145 9.81 -14.77 -14.41
C VAL A 145 9.78 -15.70 -13.20
N ASN A 146 9.47 -17.00 -13.38
CA ASN A 146 9.44 -17.96 -12.28
C ASN A 146 10.82 -18.13 -11.61
N THR A 147 11.90 -18.09 -12.39
CA THR A 147 13.28 -18.22 -11.88
C THR A 147 13.65 -17.01 -11.03
N GLU A 148 13.31 -15.80 -11.49
CA GLU A 148 13.53 -14.57 -10.72
C GLU A 148 12.61 -14.49 -9.50
N PHE A 149 11.36 -14.91 -9.62
CA PHE A 149 10.40 -14.92 -8.51
C PHE A 149 10.86 -15.81 -7.35
N ARG A 150 11.58 -16.90 -7.62
CA ARG A 150 12.12 -17.78 -6.58
C ARG A 150 13.28 -17.16 -5.78
N ARG A 151 13.87 -16.06 -6.25
CA ARG A 151 14.99 -15.43 -5.55
C ARG A 151 14.49 -14.73 -4.28
N ILE A 152 15.37 -14.66 -3.28
CA ILE A 152 15.08 -14.10 -1.95
C ILE A 152 15.15 -12.57 -1.99
N ASP A 153 15.96 -12.01 -2.87
CA ASP A 153 16.23 -10.58 -3.01
C ASP A 153 15.15 -9.80 -3.77
N LYS A 154 13.98 -10.42 -4.03
CA LYS A 154 12.83 -9.74 -4.63
C LYS A 154 12.19 -8.79 -3.61
N PHE A 155 11.77 -7.62 -4.06
CA PHE A 155 10.90 -6.76 -3.27
C PHE A 155 9.46 -7.26 -3.41
N ALA A 156 8.75 -7.45 -2.29
CA ALA A 156 7.36 -7.87 -2.29
C ALA A 156 6.59 -7.16 -1.17
N THR A 157 5.50 -6.48 -1.51
CA THR A 157 4.62 -5.80 -0.55
C THR A 157 3.15 -6.09 -0.83
N GLY A 158 2.31 -6.02 0.20
CA GLY A 158 0.85 -6.20 0.14
C GLY A 158 0.38 -7.64 0.36
N ALA A 159 -0.94 -7.80 0.53
CA ALA A 159 -1.58 -9.09 0.75
C ALA A 159 -1.47 -10.02 -0.48
N PRO A 160 -1.49 -11.36 -0.33
CA PRO A 160 -1.35 -12.32 -1.45
C PRO A 160 -2.30 -12.09 -2.64
N GLY A 161 -3.49 -11.55 -2.41
CA GLY A 161 -4.47 -11.19 -3.45
C GLY A 161 -4.20 -9.88 -4.20
N ALA A 162 -3.43 -8.97 -3.60
CA ALA A 162 -3.24 -7.58 -4.02
C ALA A 162 -1.80 -7.09 -3.79
N ARG A 163 -0.81 -7.91 -4.15
CA ARG A 163 0.61 -7.64 -3.90
C ARG A 163 1.33 -7.05 -5.10
N VAL A 164 2.42 -6.37 -4.80
CA VAL A 164 3.36 -5.79 -5.76
C VAL A 164 4.69 -6.51 -5.57
N ILE A 165 5.25 -7.01 -6.66
CA ILE A 165 6.52 -7.74 -6.65
C ILE A 165 7.45 -7.10 -7.67
N VAL A 166 8.67 -6.81 -7.24
CA VAL A 166 9.72 -6.31 -8.11
C VAL A 166 10.92 -7.25 -8.04
N THR A 167 11.25 -7.88 -9.16
CA THR A 167 12.45 -8.70 -9.35
C THR A 167 13.49 -7.93 -10.14
N ASP A 168 14.66 -8.50 -10.40
CA ASP A 168 15.73 -7.80 -11.12
C ASP A 168 15.31 -7.27 -12.50
N THR A 169 14.41 -7.96 -13.20
CA THR A 169 13.95 -7.54 -14.53
C THR A 169 12.46 -7.21 -14.61
N TRP A 170 11.63 -7.63 -13.63
CA TRP A 170 10.18 -7.49 -13.73
C TRP A 170 9.58 -6.61 -12.63
N VAL A 171 8.60 -5.80 -13.02
CA VAL A 171 7.64 -5.14 -12.12
C VAL A 171 6.29 -5.84 -12.31
N MET A 172 5.76 -6.41 -11.24
CA MET A 172 4.54 -7.21 -11.27
C MET A 172 3.53 -6.70 -10.24
N LYS A 173 2.28 -6.52 -10.67
CA LYS A 173 1.15 -6.22 -9.77
C LYS A 173 0.12 -7.33 -9.89
N VAL A 174 -0.16 -7.97 -8.76
CA VAL A 174 -1.20 -8.97 -8.63
C VAL A 174 -2.50 -8.28 -8.18
N THR A 175 -3.59 -8.52 -8.91
CA THR A 175 -4.95 -8.11 -8.51
C THR A 175 -5.86 -9.33 -8.49
N THR A 176 -7.11 -9.20 -8.03
CA THR A 176 -8.08 -10.31 -7.96
C THR A 176 -8.26 -11.04 -9.28
N TYR A 177 -8.33 -10.30 -10.40
CA TYR A 177 -8.67 -10.86 -11.72
C TYR A 177 -7.55 -10.78 -12.76
N ARG A 178 -6.49 -10.03 -12.50
CA ARG A 178 -5.39 -9.81 -13.46
C ARG A 178 -4.04 -9.79 -12.75
N VAL A 179 -3.01 -10.18 -13.49
CA VAL A 179 -1.62 -9.95 -13.11
C VAL A 179 -1.03 -9.03 -14.18
N HIS A 180 -0.60 -7.85 -13.75
CA HIS A 180 0.10 -6.90 -14.60
C HIS A 180 1.59 -7.18 -14.50
N VAL A 181 2.26 -7.22 -15.64
CA VAL A 181 3.69 -7.52 -15.72
C VAL A 181 4.30 -6.54 -16.71
N ALA A 182 5.40 -5.92 -16.32
CA ALA A 182 6.21 -5.10 -17.21
C ALA A 182 7.69 -5.27 -16.91
N GLN A 183 8.55 -5.13 -17.93
CA GLN A 183 10.00 -5.17 -17.73
C GLN A 183 10.52 -3.85 -17.17
N GLN A 184 11.39 -3.91 -16.16
CA GLN A 184 12.02 -2.75 -15.52
C GLN A 184 12.72 -1.81 -16.50
N GLN A 185 13.38 -2.37 -17.52
CA GLN A 185 14.11 -1.58 -18.52
C GLN A 185 13.19 -0.78 -19.46
N ASP A 186 11.93 -1.22 -19.58
CA ASP A 186 10.94 -0.66 -20.50
C ASP A 186 9.86 0.14 -19.77
N VAL A 187 10.07 0.51 -18.49
CA VAL A 187 9.06 1.26 -17.72
C VAL A 187 9.57 2.60 -17.22
N HIS A 188 8.64 3.55 -17.18
CA HIS A 188 8.78 4.78 -16.45
C HIS A 188 7.86 4.73 -15.23
N LEU A 189 8.47 4.87 -14.06
CA LEU A 189 7.79 4.92 -12.77
C LEU A 189 7.63 6.37 -12.35
N THR A 190 6.38 6.78 -12.09
CA THR A 190 6.07 8.14 -11.64
C THR A 190 5.20 8.11 -10.39
N VAL A 191 5.63 8.77 -9.32
CA VAL A 191 4.77 8.98 -8.14
C VAL A 191 3.72 10.04 -8.51
N THR A 192 2.47 9.62 -8.58
CA THR A 192 1.34 10.47 -9.03
C THR A 192 0.57 11.09 -7.87
N GLU A 193 0.49 10.39 -6.73
CA GLU A 193 -0.30 10.80 -5.58
C GLU A 193 0.34 10.31 -4.28
N SER A 194 0.19 11.07 -3.20
CA SER A 194 0.44 10.61 -1.84
C SER A 194 -0.79 10.89 -0.96
N ARG A 195 -1.32 9.85 -0.31
CA ARG A 195 -2.48 9.95 0.58
C ARG A 195 -2.06 9.63 1.99
N GLN A 196 -2.24 10.57 2.90
CA GLN A 196 -2.09 10.33 4.33
C GLN A 196 -3.40 9.76 4.88
N HIS A 197 -3.30 8.63 5.57
CA HIS A 197 -4.40 8.09 6.37
C HIS A 197 -4.01 8.25 7.83
N GLU A 198 -4.85 8.94 8.61
CA GLU A 198 -4.60 9.22 10.03
C GLU A 198 -4.57 7.95 10.88
N LEU A 199 -5.19 6.87 10.42
CA LEU A 199 -5.29 5.59 11.11
C LEU A 199 -5.02 4.44 10.13
N SER A 200 -4.00 3.64 10.40
CA SER A 200 -3.83 2.33 9.78
C SER A 200 -4.57 1.27 10.63
N PRO A 201 -5.25 0.28 10.03
CA PRO A 201 -5.90 -0.79 10.80
C PRO A 201 -4.91 -1.55 11.72
N ASP A 202 -3.63 -1.60 11.33
CA ASP A 202 -2.61 -2.37 12.03
C ASP A 202 -1.77 -1.53 13.01
N SER A 203 -1.84 -0.20 12.93
CA SER A 203 -1.14 0.69 13.85
C SER A 203 -1.85 2.04 13.96
N ASN A 204 -2.00 2.58 15.18
CA ASN A 204 -2.50 3.94 15.42
C ASN A 204 -1.52 5.04 14.96
N LEU A 205 -0.71 4.74 13.94
CA LEU A 205 0.26 5.63 13.35
C LEU A 205 -0.28 6.16 12.03
N PRO A 206 -0.05 7.45 11.72
CA PRO A 206 -0.37 7.97 10.41
C PRO A 206 0.49 7.25 9.36
N VAL A 207 -0.16 6.68 8.35
CA VAL A 207 0.51 6.02 7.22
C VAL A 207 0.31 6.84 5.96
N GLN A 208 1.38 7.05 5.20
CA GLN A 208 1.30 7.67 3.89
C GLN A 208 1.36 6.58 2.82
N LEU A 209 0.28 6.45 2.05
CA LEU A 209 0.21 5.56 0.90
C LEU A 209 0.63 6.32 -0.36
N LEU A 210 1.59 5.79 -1.10
CA LEU A 210 2.06 6.34 -2.37
C LEU A 210 1.42 5.60 -3.53
N THR A 211 0.92 6.36 -4.51
CA THR A 211 0.50 5.82 -5.81
C THR A 211 1.61 6.04 -6.83
N ILE A 212 2.15 4.95 -7.36
CA ILE A 212 3.19 4.96 -8.38
C ILE A 212 2.64 4.38 -9.67
N ARG A 213 2.55 5.21 -10.71
CA ARG A 213 2.16 4.77 -12.05
C ARG A 213 3.32 4.10 -12.75
N VAL A 214 3.09 2.87 -13.21
CA VAL A 214 3.98 2.10 -14.07
C VAL A 214 3.50 2.21 -15.50
N ALA A 215 4.24 2.94 -16.33
CA ALA A 215 3.95 3.07 -17.76
C ALA A 215 5.06 2.41 -18.57
N SER A 216 4.72 1.46 -19.44
CA SER A 216 5.71 0.87 -20.35
C SER A 216 5.95 1.77 -21.57
N THR A 217 7.16 1.73 -22.11
CA THR A 217 7.51 2.28 -23.42
C THR A 217 6.77 1.55 -24.55
N ASN A 218 6.40 0.29 -24.34
CA ASN A 218 5.57 -0.46 -25.28
C ASN A 218 4.08 -0.14 -25.07
N PRO A 219 3.39 0.52 -26.04
CA PRO A 219 1.99 0.88 -25.91
C PRO A 219 1.03 -0.32 -25.86
N ALA A 220 1.48 -1.52 -26.26
CA ALA A 220 0.69 -2.75 -26.12
C ALA A 220 0.56 -3.21 -24.66
N VAL A 221 1.40 -2.69 -23.75
CA VAL A 221 1.38 -3.01 -22.32
C VAL A 221 0.65 -1.90 -21.59
N GLN A 222 -0.55 -2.20 -21.11
CA GLN A 222 -1.39 -1.25 -20.39
C GLN A 222 -0.69 -0.77 -19.10
N ALA A 223 -0.61 0.55 -18.92
CA ALA A 223 -0.12 1.16 -17.69
C ALA A 223 -0.96 0.73 -16.48
N PHE A 224 -0.33 0.60 -15.31
CA PHE A 224 -0.99 0.20 -14.07
C PHE A 224 -0.39 0.95 -12.89
N ASP A 225 -1.19 1.18 -11.85
CA ASP A 225 -0.74 1.88 -10.65
C ASP A 225 -0.38 0.89 -9.54
N ILE A 226 0.72 1.14 -8.85
CA ILE A 226 1.19 0.42 -7.67
C ILE A 226 0.88 1.27 -6.44
N TRP A 227 0.48 0.61 -5.35
CA TRP A 227 0.30 1.25 -4.05
C TRP A 227 1.27 0.63 -3.05
N LEU A 228 1.97 1.47 -2.29
CA LEU A 228 2.88 1.03 -1.23
C LEU A 228 2.90 2.05 -0.09
N ASN A 229 3.29 1.62 1.10
CA ASN A 229 3.55 2.52 2.21
C ASN A 229 4.82 3.34 1.92
N SER A 230 4.84 4.61 2.29
CA SER A 230 6.01 5.49 2.14
C SER A 230 7.25 4.96 2.87
N THR A 231 7.07 4.16 3.92
CA THR A 231 8.16 3.46 4.63
C THR A 231 8.89 2.44 3.76
N GLU A 232 8.19 1.81 2.82
CA GLU A 232 8.75 0.79 1.91
C GLU A 232 9.34 1.41 0.63
N TYR A 233 9.18 2.72 0.44
CA TYR A 233 9.64 3.42 -0.76
C TYR A 233 11.15 3.33 -0.95
N GLY A 234 11.93 3.33 0.15
CA GLY A 234 13.38 3.16 0.13
C GLY A 234 13.78 1.80 -0.46
N GLU A 235 13.25 0.71 0.10
CA GLU A 235 13.50 -0.66 -0.36
C GLU A 235 13.09 -0.87 -1.82
N LEU A 236 11.95 -0.29 -2.23
CA LEU A 236 11.53 -0.31 -3.63
C LEU A 236 12.55 0.39 -4.53
N CYS A 237 13.07 1.56 -4.14
CA CYS A 237 14.06 2.29 -4.92
C CYS A 237 15.38 1.52 -5.04
N GLU A 238 15.80 0.78 -4.02
CA GLU A 238 16.99 -0.06 -4.06
C GLU A 238 16.85 -1.22 -5.05
N LYS A 239 15.63 -1.78 -5.21
CA LYS A 239 15.39 -2.88 -6.15
C LYS A 239 15.19 -2.44 -7.61
N LEU A 240 14.94 -1.15 -7.85
CA LEU A 240 14.68 -0.61 -9.17
C LEU A 240 15.96 -0.19 -9.90
N ARG A 241 16.06 -0.53 -11.18
CA ARG A 241 17.18 -0.12 -12.05
C ARG A 241 17.14 1.34 -12.44
N ALA A 242 15.94 1.93 -12.50
CA ALA A 242 15.71 3.30 -12.94
C ALA A 242 15.09 4.14 -11.81
N PRO A 243 15.47 5.43 -11.69
CA PRO A 243 14.92 6.29 -10.66
C PRO A 243 13.43 6.56 -10.90
N ILE A 244 12.67 6.63 -9.81
CA ILE A 244 11.25 6.98 -9.83
C ILE A 244 11.12 8.50 -10.01
N ARG A 245 10.40 8.94 -11.03
CA ARG A 245 10.09 10.36 -11.25
C ARG A 245 9.03 10.81 -10.25
N ARG A 246 9.16 12.01 -9.69
CA ARG A 246 8.15 12.58 -8.79
C ARG A 246 7.33 13.61 -9.56
N ALA A 247 6.01 13.55 -9.46
CA ALA A 247 5.18 14.68 -9.87
C ALA A 247 5.49 15.89 -8.97
N ALA A 248 5.46 17.09 -9.53
CA ALA A 248 5.98 18.31 -8.89
C ALA A 248 5.36 18.65 -7.52
N HIS A 249 4.18 18.08 -7.21
CA HIS A 249 3.42 18.39 -6.00
C HIS A 249 3.36 17.21 -5.00
N VAL A 250 4.13 16.15 -5.19
CA VAL A 250 4.08 14.97 -4.30
C VAL A 250 5.25 14.98 -3.32
N VAL A 251 4.95 15.26 -2.06
CA VAL A 251 5.89 15.12 -0.93
C VAL A 251 5.79 13.70 -0.37
N ILE A 252 6.93 13.05 -0.17
CA ILE A 252 7.05 11.69 0.37
C ILE A 252 7.73 11.80 1.74
N HIS A 253 7.00 11.45 2.80
CA HIS A 253 7.55 11.32 4.16
C HIS A 253 7.95 9.86 4.36
N GLN A 254 9.25 9.58 4.29
CA GLN A 254 9.75 8.21 4.40
C GLN A 254 9.76 7.72 5.85
N SER A 255 9.88 8.64 6.81
CA SER A 255 9.90 8.30 8.23
C SER A 255 9.00 9.21 9.07
N LEU A 256 8.57 8.69 10.23
CA LEU A 256 7.94 9.49 11.27
C LEU A 256 8.83 10.67 11.70
N GLY A 257 10.16 10.48 11.62
CA GLY A 257 11.13 11.55 11.80
C GLY A 257 10.99 12.68 10.78
N ASP A 258 10.76 12.38 9.49
CA ASP A 258 10.58 13.39 8.45
C ASP A 258 9.29 14.19 8.66
N LEU A 259 8.19 13.49 8.98
CA LEU A 259 6.91 14.13 9.32
C LEU A 259 7.05 15.03 10.56
N PHE A 260 7.77 14.53 11.59
CA PHE A 260 8.08 15.32 12.78
C PHE A 260 8.92 16.55 12.43
N LEU A 261 9.95 16.43 11.60
CA LEU A 261 10.83 17.55 11.24
C LEU A 261 10.10 18.67 10.51
N GLU A 262 9.16 18.33 9.62
CA GLU A 262 8.31 19.30 8.93
C GLU A 262 7.36 20.01 9.91
N THR A 263 6.66 19.22 10.73
CA THR A 263 5.76 19.77 11.77
C THR A 263 6.54 20.63 12.77
N PHE A 264 7.72 20.18 13.16
CA PHE A 264 8.63 20.90 14.04
C PHE A 264 9.06 22.22 13.43
N ALA A 265 9.44 22.25 12.15
CA ALA A 265 9.82 23.47 11.46
C ALA A 265 8.65 24.48 11.40
N SER A 266 7.45 24.02 11.06
CA SER A 266 6.24 24.87 11.00
C SER A 266 5.88 25.46 12.36
N LEU A 267 5.96 24.67 13.44
CA LEU A 267 5.71 25.16 14.80
C LEU A 267 6.80 26.11 15.30
N VAL A 268 8.04 25.94 14.86
CA VAL A 268 9.15 26.85 15.23
C VAL A 268 9.10 28.16 14.45
N GLU A 269 8.55 28.17 13.24
CA GLU A 269 8.42 29.37 12.41
C GLU A 269 7.49 30.42 13.04
N VAL A 270 6.49 30.00 13.81
CA VAL A 270 5.56 30.88 14.54
C VAL A 270 6.08 31.34 15.91
N ASN A 271 7.18 30.78 16.40
CA ASN A 271 7.78 31.22 17.66
C ASN A 271 8.46 32.60 17.50
N PRO A 272 8.62 33.37 18.60
CA PRO A 272 9.38 34.61 18.57
C PRO A 272 10.79 34.40 18.01
N ALA A 273 11.21 35.26 17.08
CA ALA A 273 12.57 35.21 16.55
C ALA A 273 13.58 35.81 17.54
N TYR A 274 14.79 35.25 17.56
CA TYR A 274 15.91 35.78 18.34
C TYR A 274 16.79 36.68 17.46
N SER A 275 16.89 37.95 17.83
CA SER A 275 17.81 38.91 17.19
C SER A 275 19.23 38.71 17.69
N VAL A 276 20.17 38.45 16.77
CA VAL A 276 21.58 38.28 17.14
C VAL A 276 22.21 39.62 17.51
N PRO A 277 22.91 39.73 18.66
CA PRO A 277 23.71 40.91 18.97
C PRO A 277 24.74 41.17 17.87
N SER A 278 24.94 42.43 17.46
CA SER A 278 25.85 42.80 16.37
C SER A 278 27.30 42.34 16.56
N SER A 279 27.72 42.10 17.79
CA SER A 279 29.05 41.59 18.15
C SER A 279 29.23 40.08 17.93
N GLN A 280 28.17 39.35 17.58
CA GLN A 280 28.17 37.90 17.57
C GLN A 280 28.01 37.35 16.14
N GLU A 281 29.05 36.73 15.62
CA GLU A 281 29.01 36.07 14.31
C GLU A 281 28.39 34.67 14.42
N LEU A 282 27.49 34.34 13.49
CA LEU A 282 26.90 33.00 13.38
C LEU A 282 27.84 32.05 12.66
N GLU A 283 28.36 31.09 13.41
CA GLU A 283 29.18 29.97 12.94
C GLU A 283 28.37 28.91 12.17
N ALA A 284 29.07 27.93 11.58
CA ALA A 284 28.44 26.75 11.01
C ALA A 284 27.72 25.93 12.09
N CYS A 285 26.62 25.28 11.70
CA CYS A 285 25.89 24.36 12.55
C CYS A 285 26.80 23.21 12.96
N ILE A 286 26.96 22.97 14.26
CA ILE A 286 27.86 21.90 14.77
C ILE A 286 27.37 20.49 14.45
N GLY A 287 26.10 20.33 14.06
CA GLY A 287 25.50 19.04 13.71
C GLY A 287 25.78 18.62 12.26
N CYS A 288 25.51 19.50 11.29
CA CYS A 288 25.69 19.17 9.86
C CYS A 288 26.97 19.77 9.27
N MET A 289 27.55 20.81 9.87
CA MET A 289 28.67 21.60 9.34
C MET A 289 28.46 22.18 7.93
N GLN A 290 27.23 22.13 7.40
CA GLN A 290 26.89 22.53 6.02
C GLN A 290 26.16 23.87 5.94
N THR A 291 25.35 24.20 6.96
CA THR A 291 24.56 25.42 7.02
C THR A 291 24.93 26.24 8.25
N ARG A 292 24.64 27.54 8.24
CA ARG A 292 24.86 28.41 9.40
C ARG A 292 23.92 28.02 10.55
N ALA A 293 24.35 28.25 11.78
CA ALA A 293 23.48 28.15 12.93
C ALA A 293 22.30 29.12 12.77
N SER A 294 21.07 28.59 12.84
CA SER A 294 19.83 29.34 12.57
C SER A 294 18.82 29.25 13.69
N VAL A 295 19.19 28.65 14.82
CA VAL A 295 18.33 28.46 15.98
C VAL A 295 19.04 28.84 17.28
N LYS A 296 18.28 29.50 18.16
CA LYS A 296 18.65 29.78 19.54
C LYS A 296 17.56 29.25 20.47
N LEU A 297 17.99 28.59 21.54
CA LEU A 297 17.07 28.19 22.62
C LEU A 297 16.91 29.36 23.60
N VAL A 298 15.67 29.82 23.78
CA VAL A 298 15.28 30.88 24.72
C VAL A 298 14.02 30.41 25.42
N LYS A 299 13.98 30.47 26.76
CA LYS A 299 12.78 30.04 27.49
C LYS A 299 11.65 31.05 27.23
N THR A 300 10.61 30.61 26.53
CA THR A 300 9.43 31.42 26.17
C THR A 300 8.13 30.69 26.52
N CYS A 301 8.18 29.38 26.78
CA CYS A 301 6.99 28.56 27.00
C CYS A 301 6.22 28.90 28.29
N GLN A 302 6.92 29.38 29.32
CA GLN A 302 6.39 29.63 30.66
C GLN A 302 7.16 30.78 31.32
N GLU A 303 6.61 31.32 32.42
CA GLU A 303 7.31 32.31 33.23
C GLU A 303 8.69 31.79 33.66
N ALA A 304 9.66 32.70 33.79
CA ALA A 304 11.07 32.35 33.95
C ALA A 304 11.33 31.37 35.11
N ALA A 305 10.57 31.45 36.20
CA ALA A 305 10.71 30.62 37.40
C ALA A 305 9.82 29.37 37.43
N THR A 306 8.96 29.15 36.43
CA THR A 306 7.98 28.05 36.44
C THR A 306 8.33 26.97 35.42
N GLY A 307 8.02 25.72 35.76
CA GLY A 307 8.13 24.56 34.85
C GLY A 307 9.48 23.88 34.78
N GLU A 308 9.51 22.80 34.00
CA GLU A 308 10.72 21.98 33.78
C GLU A 308 11.71 22.61 32.79
N CYS A 309 11.25 23.53 31.93
CA CYS A 309 12.11 24.19 30.95
C CYS A 309 13.02 25.23 31.63
N GLN A 310 14.27 25.30 31.19
CA GLN A 310 15.32 26.12 31.76
C GLN A 310 15.87 27.10 30.73
N GLN A 311 16.31 28.28 31.17
CA GLN A 311 16.96 29.24 30.29
C GLN A 311 18.28 28.67 29.76
N CYS A 312 18.41 28.60 28.42
CA CYS A 312 19.63 28.16 27.77
C CYS A 312 20.56 29.34 27.48
N TYR A 313 21.78 29.29 28.04
CA TYR A 313 22.81 30.32 27.84
C TYR A 313 23.78 30.01 26.70
N CYS A 314 23.65 28.86 26.01
CA CYS A 314 24.49 28.54 24.86
C CYS A 314 24.26 29.51 23.71
N ARG A 315 25.32 29.96 23.03
CA ARG A 315 25.20 30.69 21.76
C ARG A 315 24.45 29.87 20.69
N PRO A 316 23.87 30.49 19.66
CA PRO A 316 23.31 29.76 18.51
C PRO A 316 24.43 28.95 17.84
N MET A 317 24.26 27.62 17.79
CA MET A 317 25.25 26.67 17.24
C MET A 317 24.63 25.60 16.34
N TRP A 318 23.30 25.60 16.21
CA TRP A 318 22.55 24.56 15.50
C TRP A 318 21.66 25.20 14.43
N CYS A 319 21.51 24.53 13.29
CA CYS A 319 20.46 24.85 12.34
C CYS A 319 19.14 24.18 12.75
N LEU A 320 18.03 24.67 12.21
CA LEU A 320 16.68 24.19 12.51
C LEU A 320 16.54 22.68 12.33
N THR A 321 17.01 22.16 11.20
CA THR A 321 16.92 20.72 10.88
C THR A 321 17.69 19.86 11.88
N CYS A 322 18.92 20.24 12.25
CA CYS A 322 19.70 19.46 13.22
C CYS A 322 19.10 19.53 14.63
N MET A 323 18.54 20.68 15.03
CA MET A 323 17.84 20.80 16.31
C MET A 323 16.59 19.90 16.33
N GLY A 324 15.80 19.90 15.25
CA GLY A 324 14.64 19.01 15.11
C GLY A 324 15.04 17.54 15.16
N LYS A 325 16.14 17.15 14.49
CA LYS A 325 16.66 15.77 14.50
C LYS A 325 17.10 15.35 15.90
N TRP A 326 17.78 16.25 16.61
CA TRP A 326 18.12 16.01 18.01
C TRP A 326 16.86 15.81 18.85
N PHE A 327 15.86 16.69 18.70
CA PHE A 327 14.62 16.61 19.42
C PHE A 327 13.91 15.27 19.19
N ALA A 328 13.79 14.84 17.93
CA ALA A 328 13.20 13.56 17.54
C ALA A 328 13.96 12.36 18.12
N SER A 329 15.30 12.40 18.12
CA SER A 329 16.13 11.28 18.64
C SER A 329 16.03 11.08 20.17
N ARG A 330 15.40 12.01 20.89
CA ARG A 330 15.15 11.91 22.33
C ARG A 330 13.74 11.46 22.68
N GLN A 331 12.95 11.13 21.67
CA GLN A 331 11.58 10.67 21.87
C GLN A 331 11.47 9.16 21.93
N ASP A 332 10.37 8.71 22.52
CA ASP A 332 9.96 7.30 22.50
C ASP A 332 9.26 6.99 21.16
N PRO A 333 9.83 6.13 20.29
CA PRO A 333 9.22 5.76 19.02
C PRO A 333 7.84 5.09 19.15
N LEU A 334 7.52 4.52 20.33
CA LEU A 334 6.24 3.88 20.58
C LEU A 334 5.13 4.86 20.98
N ARG A 335 5.46 6.11 21.29
CA ARG A 335 4.49 7.15 21.70
C ARG A 335 4.64 8.47 20.95
N PRO A 336 4.44 8.48 19.61
CA PRO A 336 4.57 9.67 18.76
C PRO A 336 3.61 10.81 19.11
N ASP A 337 2.46 10.47 19.68
CA ASP A 337 1.48 11.43 20.23
C ASP A 337 2.08 12.37 21.28
N THR A 338 3.12 11.93 21.99
CA THR A 338 3.79 12.72 23.03
C THR A 338 4.93 13.59 22.51
N TRP A 339 5.38 13.41 21.26
CA TRP A 339 6.63 14.01 20.77
C TRP A 339 6.60 15.53 20.85
N LEU A 340 5.57 16.18 20.28
CA LEU A 340 5.47 17.65 20.24
C LEU A 340 5.30 18.28 21.63
N ALA A 341 4.70 17.56 22.58
CA ALA A 341 4.48 18.01 23.96
C ALA A 341 5.66 17.70 24.91
N SER A 342 6.68 17.00 24.42
CA SER A 342 7.81 16.57 25.23
C SER A 342 8.79 17.71 25.55
N ARG A 343 9.72 17.44 26.48
CA ARG A 343 10.84 18.33 26.82
C ARG A 343 12.14 17.55 26.74
N VAL A 344 13.09 18.07 25.98
CA VAL A 344 14.39 17.43 25.73
C VAL A 344 15.53 18.29 26.26
N PRO A 345 16.69 17.71 26.63
CA PRO A 345 17.84 18.49 27.06
C PRO A 345 18.54 19.15 25.86
N CYS A 346 19.03 20.38 26.06
CA CYS A 346 19.94 21.05 25.12
C CYS A 346 21.15 20.14 24.82
N PRO A 347 21.53 19.93 23.54
CA PRO A 347 22.69 19.10 23.20
C PRO A 347 23.99 19.53 23.87
N THR A 348 24.11 20.81 24.21
CA THR A 348 25.35 21.41 24.75
C THR A 348 25.30 21.57 26.28
N CYS A 349 24.38 22.37 26.82
CA CYS A 349 24.33 22.65 28.27
C CYS A 349 23.36 21.75 29.05
N ARG A 350 22.60 20.88 28.36
CA ARG A 350 21.55 20.03 28.94
C ARG A 350 20.36 20.74 29.60
N ALA A 351 20.28 22.08 29.53
CA ALA A 351 19.08 22.83 29.92
C ALA A 351 17.86 22.27 29.17
N ARG A 352 16.81 21.86 29.90
CA ARG A 352 15.61 21.29 29.29
C ARG A 352 14.84 22.37 28.54
N PHE A 353 14.34 22.04 27.36
CA PHE A 353 13.57 22.94 26.53
C PHE A 353 12.44 22.17 25.84
N CYS A 354 11.37 22.89 25.46
CA CYS A 354 10.30 22.38 24.63
C CYS A 354 10.31 23.06 23.26
N ILE A 355 9.43 22.64 22.33
CA ILE A 355 9.39 23.20 20.98
C ILE A 355 9.16 24.72 20.95
N LEU A 356 8.40 25.28 21.90
CA LEU A 356 8.12 26.71 21.99
C LEU A 356 9.37 27.54 22.33
N ASP A 357 10.34 26.94 23.02
CA ASP A 357 11.59 27.59 23.42
C ASP A 357 12.61 27.66 22.25
N VAL A 358 12.28 27.08 21.11
CA VAL A 358 13.13 27.06 19.92
C VAL A 358 12.83 28.29 19.08
N CYS A 359 13.75 29.23 19.05
CA CYS A 359 13.59 30.50 18.32
C CYS A 359 14.43 30.47 17.03
N THR A 360 13.85 30.87 15.90
CA THR A 360 14.61 31.12 14.68
C THR A 360 15.48 32.36 14.86
N VAL A 361 16.70 32.30 14.33
CA VAL A 361 17.65 33.42 14.39
C VAL A 361 17.37 34.38 13.24
N ARG A 362 17.29 35.68 13.53
CA ARG A 362 17.15 36.75 12.54
C ARG A 362 18.30 37.74 12.62
#